data_AF-A0A957VJP4-F1
#
_entry.id   AF-A0A957VJP4-F1
#
_cell.length_a   1.000
_cell.length_b   1.000
_cell.length_c   1.000
_cell.angle_alpha   90.00
_cell.angle_beta   90.00
_cell.angle_gamma   90.00
#
_symmetry.space_group_name_H-M   'P 1'
#
loop_
_entity.id
_entity.type
_entity.pdbx_description
1 polymer ?
#
loop_
_entity_poly.entity_id
_entity_poly.type
_entity_poly.pdbx_seq_one_letter_code
_entity_poly.pdbx_strand_id
1 'polypeptide(L)'
;AWNEDWGVPGVVLSYSDILAADYGPEDILDIVDYGEDCTFDSRNELPDGALSGFYDRWVDCGDAGSSALLLALQPEAGDYLVRIDIYTTNEADLEASDRILDTFLVNSPTAQGDAGDERSSTTDAQAPSVLRTIDDLDTGDLANDYVFVEDVAVNALLPAAWDDVDAGDWEVDGDAIGYSYAASANQRAFNDGWDTAGVTIYSADTGGEEFNPADAVDSNDFSDTCTYADRYQHEHTIYGITYTGVYDVWTGCGDEDNTFVVLAAASDPVDHVVLVYFLAVDDPDYEAFDVLARTFYVETAGTTDLIATTADSRPNRARANAEDYVLLVDDDEALSLRVPVTWDDVANDDWEIDGEVIGRSIAAATDL
;
A
#
# COMPACT_ATOMS: atom_id res chain seq x y z
N ALA A 1 0.82 -23.32 20.32
CA ALA A 1 1.86 -24.05 21.07
C ALA A 1 2.97 -23.09 21.45
N TRP A 2 3.46 -22.27 20.52
CA TRP A 2 4.28 -21.09 20.85
C TRP A 2 3.55 -19.98 21.63
N ASN A 3 2.25 -19.73 21.39
CA ASN A 3 1.48 -18.73 22.15
C ASN A 3 1.29 -19.04 23.65
N GLU A 4 1.79 -20.20 24.13
CA GLU A 4 1.89 -20.57 25.54
C GLU A 4 3.34 -20.50 26.06
N ASP A 5 4.34 -20.38 25.17
CA ASP A 5 5.75 -20.14 25.50
C ASP A 5 6.12 -18.67 25.24
N TRP A 6 5.95 -17.87 26.30
CA TRP A 6 6.24 -16.44 26.35
C TRP A 6 7.71 -16.06 26.07
N GLY A 7 8.61 -17.03 25.88
CA GLY A 7 10.01 -16.82 25.53
C GLY A 7 10.31 -16.68 24.04
N VAL A 8 9.32 -16.88 23.17
CA VAL A 8 9.50 -16.85 21.71
C VAL A 8 8.71 -15.68 21.09
N PRO A 9 9.39 -14.75 20.39
CA PRO A 9 8.69 -13.67 19.69
C PRO A 9 8.05 -14.17 18.40
N GLY A 10 6.95 -13.53 18.02
CA GLY A 10 6.21 -13.87 16.81
C GLY A 10 4.93 -13.07 16.64
N VAL A 11 4.21 -13.34 15.57
CA VAL A 11 2.90 -12.75 15.25
C VAL A 11 1.90 -13.81 14.79
N VAL A 12 0.65 -13.65 15.20
CA VAL A 12 -0.53 -14.24 14.55
C VAL A 12 -1.36 -13.11 13.96
N LEU A 13 -1.70 -13.22 12.68
CA LEU A 13 -2.68 -12.36 12.01
C LEU A 13 -3.85 -13.25 11.58
N SER A 14 -5.05 -12.91 12.00
CA SER A 14 -6.26 -13.66 11.67
C SER A 14 -7.37 -12.74 11.20
N TYR A 15 -8.20 -13.20 10.26
CA TYR A 15 -9.43 -12.52 9.89
C TYR A 15 -10.65 -13.45 9.93
N SER A 16 -11.82 -12.87 10.17
CA SER A 16 -13.11 -13.60 10.21
C SER A 16 -14.28 -12.70 9.83
N ASP A 17 -15.03 -13.08 8.78
CA ASP A 17 -16.33 -12.53 8.42
C ASP A 17 -17.47 -13.11 9.29
N ILE A 18 -17.31 -14.35 9.74
CA ILE A 18 -18.26 -15.04 10.63
C ILE A 18 -18.34 -14.34 11.99
N LEU A 19 -17.20 -14.02 12.61
CA LEU A 19 -17.19 -13.33 13.90
C LEU A 19 -17.73 -11.91 13.79
N ALA A 20 -17.51 -11.23 12.68
CA ALA A 20 -17.95 -9.84 12.47
C ALA A 20 -19.47 -9.68 12.50
N ALA A 21 -20.22 -10.77 12.27
CA ALA A 21 -21.68 -10.76 12.36
C ALA A 21 -22.20 -10.55 13.80
N ASP A 22 -21.45 -11.03 14.79
CA ASP A 22 -21.91 -11.10 16.19
C ASP A 22 -20.99 -10.35 17.18
N TYR A 23 -19.78 -9.96 16.78
CA TYR A 23 -18.76 -9.35 17.63
C TYR A 23 -18.19 -8.07 17.01
N GLY A 24 -17.81 -7.11 17.86
CA GLY A 24 -16.98 -5.97 17.49
C GLY A 24 -15.54 -6.08 18.04
N PRO A 25 -14.65 -5.12 17.70
CA PRO A 25 -13.26 -5.13 18.14
C PRO A 25 -13.07 -5.27 19.66
N GLU A 26 -13.83 -4.52 20.46
CA GLU A 26 -13.74 -4.62 21.93
C GLU A 26 -14.17 -6.00 22.45
N ASP A 27 -15.18 -6.63 21.83
CA ASP A 27 -15.63 -7.96 22.24
C ASP A 27 -14.53 -9.01 22.02
N ILE A 28 -13.79 -8.91 20.91
CA ILE A 28 -12.65 -9.80 20.63
C ILE A 28 -11.56 -9.64 21.67
N LEU A 29 -11.23 -8.42 22.07
CA LEU A 29 -10.25 -8.17 23.13
C LEU A 29 -10.72 -8.67 24.50
N ASP A 30 -12.02 -8.60 24.78
CA ASP A 30 -12.60 -9.08 26.06
C ASP A 30 -12.69 -10.62 26.14
N ILE A 31 -12.70 -11.31 24.99
CA ILE A 31 -12.72 -12.78 24.93
C ILE A 31 -11.35 -13.37 25.28
N VAL A 32 -10.27 -12.70 24.89
CA VAL A 32 -8.90 -13.20 25.05
C VAL A 32 -8.31 -12.66 26.34
N ASP A 33 -8.03 -13.54 27.29
CA ASP A 33 -7.44 -13.18 28.59
C ASP A 33 -6.07 -13.84 28.76
N TYR A 34 -5.03 -13.01 28.83
CA TYR A 34 -3.65 -13.46 29.13
C TYR A 34 -3.30 -13.34 30.62
N GLY A 35 -4.26 -13.00 31.48
CA GLY A 35 -4.04 -12.73 32.90
C GLY A 35 -3.54 -13.92 33.74
N GLU A 36 -3.57 -15.14 33.21
CA GLU A 36 -2.94 -16.29 33.87
C GLU A 36 -1.40 -16.17 33.88
N ASP A 37 -0.82 -15.64 32.80
CA ASP A 37 0.64 -15.58 32.60
C ASP A 37 1.19 -14.16 32.48
N CYS A 38 0.33 -13.17 32.22
CA CYS A 38 0.70 -11.78 32.00
C CYS A 38 0.01 -10.82 32.96
N THR A 39 0.55 -9.61 33.07
CA THR A 39 -0.11 -8.47 33.71
C THR A 39 -0.71 -7.56 32.65
N PHE A 40 -2.02 -7.30 32.73
CA PHE A 40 -2.67 -6.29 31.91
C PHE A 40 -2.14 -4.89 32.23
N ASP A 41 -1.69 -4.15 31.21
CA ASP A 41 -1.17 -2.79 31.34
C ASP A 41 -2.20 -1.74 30.91
N SER A 42 -2.68 -1.83 29.67
CA SER A 42 -3.59 -0.83 29.10
C SER A 42 -4.39 -1.33 27.90
N ARG A 43 -5.58 -0.75 27.71
CA ARG A 43 -6.33 -0.77 26.43
C ARG A 43 -6.23 0.61 25.79
N ASN A 44 -5.92 0.66 24.50
CA ASN A 44 -5.76 1.90 23.77
C ASN A 44 -6.50 1.83 22.42
N GLU A 45 -6.97 2.98 21.95
CA GLU A 45 -7.53 3.14 20.61
C GLU A 45 -6.40 3.19 19.58
N LEU A 46 -6.59 2.54 18.44
CA LEU A 46 -5.72 2.71 17.27
C LEU A 46 -6.09 4.00 16.53
N PRO A 47 -5.13 4.66 15.86
CA PRO A 47 -5.43 5.81 15.01
C PRO A 47 -6.45 5.46 13.93
N ASP A 48 -7.26 6.45 13.53
CA ASP A 48 -8.24 6.29 12.44
C ASP A 48 -7.52 5.93 11.12
N GLY A 49 -8.04 4.91 10.43
CA GLY A 49 -7.53 4.41 9.15
C GLY A 49 -8.59 3.56 8.43
N ALA A 50 -8.19 2.82 7.39
CA ALA A 50 -9.09 1.92 6.67
C ALA A 50 -9.71 0.83 7.58
N LEU A 51 -8.99 0.47 8.64
CA LEU A 51 -9.47 -0.33 9.75
C LEU A 51 -9.41 0.53 11.02
N SER A 52 -10.42 0.38 11.86
CA SER A 52 -10.53 1.03 13.17
C SER A 52 -10.60 -0.03 14.26
N GLY A 53 -10.10 0.28 15.46
CA GLY A 53 -10.10 -0.70 16.53
C GLY A 53 -9.27 -0.32 17.74
N PHE A 54 -8.91 -1.35 18.50
CA PHE A 54 -8.27 -1.20 19.80
C PHE A 54 -7.13 -2.20 19.93
N TYR A 55 -6.21 -1.91 20.85
CA TYR A 55 -5.24 -2.88 21.30
C TYR A 55 -5.12 -2.93 22.81
N ASP A 56 -4.93 -4.15 23.32
CA ASP A 56 -4.56 -4.44 24.69
C ASP A 56 -3.06 -4.71 24.76
N ARG A 57 -2.40 -4.04 25.70
CA ARG A 57 -1.01 -4.27 26.05
C ARG A 57 -0.92 -5.09 27.33
N TRP A 58 -0.20 -6.19 27.24
CA TRP A 58 0.11 -7.09 28.33
C TRP A 58 1.63 -7.10 28.55
N VAL A 59 2.06 -7.09 29.80
CA VAL A 59 3.48 -7.01 30.20
C VAL A 59 3.78 -8.04 31.27
N ASP A 60 5.08 -8.24 31.57
CA ASP A 60 5.54 -9.20 32.56
C ASP A 60 5.00 -10.62 32.29
N CYS A 61 4.96 -11.01 31.01
CA CYS A 61 4.43 -12.28 30.56
C CYS A 61 5.43 -13.43 30.79
N GLY A 62 4.95 -14.49 31.46
CA GLY A 62 5.71 -15.69 31.78
C GLY A 62 7.01 -15.44 32.55
N ASP A 63 7.91 -16.42 32.57
CA ASP A 63 9.23 -16.29 33.23
C ASP A 63 10.19 -15.39 32.44
N ALA A 64 9.91 -15.13 31.15
CA ALA A 64 10.72 -14.30 30.28
C ALA A 64 10.53 -12.80 30.53
N GLY A 65 9.39 -12.40 31.13
CA GLY A 65 9.02 -11.00 31.30
C GLY A 65 8.76 -10.30 29.97
N SER A 66 8.23 -11.03 28.98
CA SER A 66 7.92 -10.52 27.65
C SER A 66 6.69 -9.60 27.69
N SER A 67 6.42 -8.96 26.54
CA SER A 67 5.22 -8.15 26.32
C SER A 67 4.42 -8.69 25.16
N ALA A 68 3.10 -8.61 25.26
CA ALA A 68 2.19 -8.95 24.18
C ALA A 68 1.27 -7.78 23.82
N LEU A 69 1.03 -7.62 22.53
CA LEU A 69 0.02 -6.74 21.96
C LEU A 69 -1.07 -7.60 21.34
N LEU A 70 -2.29 -7.43 21.83
CA LEU A 70 -3.48 -8.04 21.23
C LEU A 70 -4.28 -6.92 20.59
N LEU A 71 -4.43 -6.96 19.28
CA LEU A 71 -5.17 -5.98 18.50
C LEU A 71 -6.44 -6.61 17.94
N ALA A 72 -7.50 -5.82 17.90
CA ALA A 72 -8.73 -6.14 17.20
C ALA A 72 -9.18 -4.94 16.37
N LEU A 73 -9.52 -5.18 15.11
CA LEU A 73 -9.69 -4.19 14.07
C LEU A 73 -10.88 -4.56 13.16
N GLN A 74 -11.57 -3.56 12.62
CA GLN A 74 -12.72 -3.74 11.72
C GLN A 74 -12.81 -2.56 10.72
N PRO A 75 -13.23 -2.79 9.45
CA PRO A 75 -13.58 -1.70 8.54
C PRO A 75 -14.87 -1.01 8.99
N GLU A 76 -15.11 0.23 8.52
CA GLU A 76 -16.34 0.97 8.86
C GLU A 76 -17.62 0.22 8.48
N ALA A 77 -17.59 -0.53 7.38
CA ALA A 77 -18.72 -1.34 6.91
C ALA A 77 -19.06 -2.49 7.88
N GLY A 78 -18.09 -2.94 8.68
CA GLY A 78 -18.27 -4.01 9.63
C GLY A 78 -18.16 -5.43 9.04
N ASP A 79 -17.72 -5.58 7.79
CA ASP A 79 -17.86 -6.83 7.03
C ASP A 79 -16.96 -7.99 7.52
N TYR A 80 -15.86 -7.70 8.20
CA TYR A 80 -14.94 -8.70 8.75
C TYR A 80 -14.18 -8.14 9.96
N LEU A 81 -13.76 -9.01 10.87
CA LEU A 81 -12.88 -8.68 11.98
C LEU A 81 -11.45 -9.15 11.69
N VAL A 82 -10.49 -8.37 12.16
CA VAL A 82 -9.06 -8.71 12.14
C VAL A 82 -8.57 -8.77 13.57
N ARG A 83 -7.85 -9.84 13.90
CA ARG A 83 -7.14 -10.01 15.18
C ARG A 83 -5.65 -10.13 14.89
N ILE A 84 -4.84 -9.40 15.66
CA ILE A 84 -3.37 -9.51 15.59
C ILE A 84 -2.84 -9.76 16.99
N ASP A 85 -2.07 -10.83 17.16
CA ASP A 85 -1.36 -11.13 18.40
C ASP A 85 0.14 -11.00 18.14
N ILE A 86 0.83 -10.07 18.81
CA ILE A 86 2.28 -9.87 18.66
C ILE A 86 2.96 -10.09 20.00
N TYR A 87 3.96 -10.98 20.02
CA TYR A 87 4.75 -11.30 21.20
C TYR A 87 6.18 -10.79 21.03
N THR A 88 6.67 -10.08 22.04
CA THR A 88 7.96 -9.40 22.00
C THR A 88 8.77 -9.69 23.27
N THR A 89 10.03 -10.09 23.10
CA THR A 89 10.93 -10.46 24.20
C THR A 89 12.03 -9.43 24.43
N ASN A 90 12.28 -8.57 23.44
CA ASN A 90 13.34 -7.56 23.45
C ASN A 90 13.00 -6.36 22.56
N GLU A 91 13.87 -5.35 22.53
CA GLU A 91 13.67 -4.10 21.79
C GLU A 91 13.66 -4.27 20.25
N ALA A 92 14.32 -5.31 19.72
CA ALA A 92 14.25 -5.63 18.29
C ALA A 92 12.90 -6.24 17.92
N ASP A 93 12.31 -7.06 18.80
CA ASP A 93 10.97 -7.61 18.57
C ASP A 93 9.88 -6.51 18.64
N LEU A 94 10.09 -5.49 19.48
CA LEU A 94 9.22 -4.31 19.50
C LEU A 94 9.28 -3.54 18.19
N GLU A 95 10.47 -3.38 17.60
CA GLU A 95 10.60 -2.79 16.25
C GLU A 95 9.93 -3.65 15.18
N ALA A 96 10.04 -4.98 15.29
CA ALA A 96 9.31 -5.88 14.42
C ALA A 96 7.79 -5.70 14.54
N SER A 97 7.28 -5.46 15.75
CA SER A 97 5.85 -5.21 15.98
C SER A 97 5.37 -3.96 15.26
N ASP A 98 6.14 -2.87 15.29
CA ASP A 98 5.81 -1.66 14.53
C ASP A 98 5.79 -1.96 13.03
N ARG A 99 6.81 -2.68 12.51
CA ARG A 99 6.87 -3.03 11.08
C ARG A 99 5.70 -3.91 10.64
N ILE A 100 5.26 -4.84 11.48
CA ILE A 100 4.11 -5.70 11.20
C ILE A 100 2.82 -4.87 11.13
N LEU A 101 2.59 -4.01 12.13
CA LEU A 101 1.43 -3.14 12.17
C LEU A 101 1.40 -2.11 11.03
N ASP A 102 2.57 -1.79 10.48
CA ASP A 102 2.72 -0.88 9.35
C ASP A 102 2.51 -1.55 7.99
N THR A 103 2.63 -2.87 7.90
CA THR A 103 2.68 -3.61 6.62
C THR A 103 1.58 -4.65 6.47
N PHE A 104 0.80 -4.92 7.50
CA PHE A 104 -0.28 -5.89 7.39
C PHE A 104 -1.37 -5.37 6.43
N LEU A 105 -1.90 -6.28 5.61
CA LEU A 105 -3.01 -6.04 4.70
C LEU A 105 -4.02 -7.17 4.84
N VAL A 106 -5.29 -6.83 4.64
CA VAL A 106 -6.41 -7.78 4.61
C VAL A 106 -7.23 -7.55 3.34
N ASN A 107 -7.16 -8.50 2.42
CA ASN A 107 -7.95 -8.55 1.19
C ASN A 107 -9.19 -9.40 1.43
N SER A 108 -10.38 -8.78 1.49
CA SER A 108 -11.60 -9.52 1.81
C SER A 108 -12.16 -10.27 0.59
N PRO A 109 -12.38 -11.60 0.65
CA PRO A 109 -12.97 -12.36 -0.46
C PRO A 109 -14.43 -12.01 -0.76
N THR A 110 -15.16 -11.30 0.12
CA THR A 110 -16.56 -10.91 -0.12
C THR A 110 -16.73 -9.84 -1.20
N ALA A 111 -15.64 -9.24 -1.70
CA ALA A 111 -15.65 -8.51 -2.97
C ALA A 111 -15.78 -9.45 -4.20
N GLN A 112 -15.54 -10.75 -4.04
CA GLN A 112 -15.66 -11.80 -5.04
C GLN A 112 -16.78 -12.80 -4.65
N GLY A 113 -18.04 -12.46 -4.93
CA GLY A 113 -19.12 -13.40 -4.62
C GLY A 113 -20.51 -13.08 -5.15
N ASP A 114 -20.68 -12.94 -6.48
CA ASP A 114 -21.80 -13.60 -7.19
C ASP A 114 -21.61 -13.58 -8.72
N ALA A 115 -20.72 -14.41 -9.27
CA ALA A 115 -20.77 -14.78 -10.68
C ALA A 115 -20.24 -16.21 -10.85
N GLY A 116 -21.16 -17.15 -11.06
CA GLY A 116 -20.82 -18.54 -11.34
C GLY A 116 -20.01 -18.68 -12.63
N ASP A 117 -18.92 -19.43 -12.51
CA ASP A 117 -18.34 -20.32 -13.51
C ASP A 117 -18.37 -19.82 -14.96
N GLU A 118 -17.40 -18.99 -15.35
CA GLU A 118 -16.65 -19.19 -16.60
C GLU A 118 -15.20 -18.71 -16.40
N ARG A 119 -14.26 -19.59 -16.72
CA ARG A 119 -12.83 -19.38 -16.80
C ARG A 119 -12.50 -18.13 -17.63
N SER A 120 -12.23 -17.00 -16.99
CA SER A 120 -11.73 -15.79 -17.64
C SER A 120 -10.64 -15.16 -16.78
N SER A 121 -9.41 -15.24 -17.28
CA SER A 121 -8.25 -14.49 -16.82
C SER A 121 -8.43 -13.03 -17.22
N THR A 122 -8.98 -12.24 -16.30
CA THR A 122 -9.07 -10.77 -16.37
C THR A 122 -8.95 -10.27 -14.95
N THR A 123 -7.77 -9.80 -14.55
CA THR A 123 -7.61 -9.11 -13.26
C THR A 123 -7.68 -7.61 -13.54
N ASP A 124 -8.89 -7.08 -13.41
CA ASP A 124 -9.14 -5.66 -13.23
C ASP A 124 -8.72 -5.24 -11.81
N ALA A 125 -8.19 -4.01 -11.71
CA ALA A 125 -7.85 -3.28 -10.48
C ALA A 125 -9.05 -3.20 -9.49
N GLN A 126 -8.90 -3.00 -8.18
CA GLN A 126 -8.17 -1.93 -7.49
C GLN A 126 -8.22 -2.20 -5.98
N ALA A 127 -7.09 -2.07 -5.27
CA ALA A 127 -7.08 -1.91 -3.81
C ALA A 127 -6.22 -0.67 -3.47
N PRO A 128 -6.67 0.21 -2.56
CA PRO A 128 -5.88 1.36 -2.13
C PRO A 128 -4.61 0.87 -1.43
N SER A 129 -3.47 1.26 -1.99
CA SER A 129 -2.16 0.99 -1.38
C SER A 129 -1.85 2.14 -0.44
N VAL A 130 -2.00 1.91 0.87
CA VAL A 130 -1.50 2.87 1.88
C VAL A 130 -0.02 2.56 2.08
N LEU A 131 0.85 3.36 1.49
CA LEU A 131 2.27 3.42 1.86
C LEU A 131 2.41 4.48 2.96
N ARG A 132 3.22 4.28 3.99
CA ARG A 132 3.56 5.40 4.89
C ARG A 132 4.70 6.20 4.31
N THR A 133 5.67 5.50 3.75
CA THR A 133 6.82 6.06 3.05
C THR A 133 7.16 5.22 1.84
N ILE A 134 8.00 5.75 0.96
CA ILE A 134 8.41 5.04 -0.25
C ILE A 134 9.19 3.74 0.04
N ASP A 135 9.80 3.64 1.22
CA ASP A 135 10.57 2.48 1.69
C ASP A 135 9.67 1.26 2.04
N ASP A 136 8.35 1.42 2.07
CA ASP A 136 7.42 0.35 2.43
C ASP A 136 7.13 -0.60 1.26
N LEU A 137 7.36 -0.14 0.03
CA LEU A 137 7.15 -0.92 -1.18
C LEU A 137 8.36 -1.86 -1.44
N ASP A 138 8.09 -3.17 -1.60
CA ASP A 138 9.13 -4.05 -2.16
C ASP A 138 9.26 -3.80 -3.64
N THR A 139 10.49 -3.72 -4.11
CA THR A 139 10.79 -3.76 -5.54
C THR A 139 11.78 -4.86 -5.91
N GLY A 140 12.23 -5.68 -4.94
CA GLY A 140 13.32 -6.64 -5.16
C GLY A 140 13.01 -7.80 -6.11
N ASP A 141 11.74 -8.19 -6.20
CA ASP A 141 11.27 -9.28 -7.07
C ASP A 141 10.62 -8.78 -8.37
N LEU A 142 10.61 -7.46 -8.57
CA LEU A 142 10.01 -6.80 -9.73
C LEU A 142 10.94 -6.90 -10.96
N ALA A 143 10.35 -6.78 -12.15
CA ALA A 143 11.08 -6.93 -13.41
C ALA A 143 12.10 -5.79 -13.65
N ASN A 144 11.77 -4.58 -13.20
CA ASN A 144 12.65 -3.42 -13.26
C ASN A 144 13.42 -3.21 -11.96
N ASP A 145 14.65 -2.70 -12.07
CA ASP A 145 15.29 -2.00 -10.95
C ASP A 145 14.66 -0.62 -10.81
N TYR A 146 14.40 -0.17 -9.58
CA TYR A 146 13.78 1.14 -9.32
C TYR A 146 14.74 2.10 -8.60
N VAL A 147 14.62 3.38 -8.94
CA VAL A 147 15.31 4.47 -8.25
C VAL A 147 14.31 5.49 -7.77
N PHE A 148 14.59 6.05 -6.58
CA PHE A 148 13.83 7.18 -6.08
C PHE A 148 14.25 8.45 -6.82
N VAL A 149 13.26 9.12 -7.40
CA VAL A 149 13.38 10.42 -8.04
C VAL A 149 12.82 11.47 -7.10
N GLU A 150 13.59 12.54 -6.90
CA GLU A 150 13.21 13.73 -6.14
C GLU A 150 13.20 14.93 -7.10
N ASP A 151 12.01 15.45 -7.41
CA ASP A 151 11.82 16.60 -8.27
C ASP A 151 10.67 17.48 -7.76
N VAL A 152 10.68 18.76 -8.16
CA VAL A 152 9.61 19.72 -7.81
C VAL A 152 8.27 19.35 -8.44
N ALA A 153 8.28 18.65 -9.59
CA ALA A 153 7.06 18.15 -10.19
C ALA A 153 6.51 16.93 -9.44
N VAL A 154 7.38 16.02 -9.02
CA VAL A 154 6.99 14.75 -8.42
C VAL A 154 8.15 14.06 -7.71
N ASN A 155 7.84 13.34 -6.65
CA ASN A 155 8.71 12.38 -5.99
C ASN A 155 8.09 11.00 -6.18
N ALA A 156 8.85 10.02 -6.70
CA ALA A 156 8.31 8.68 -6.98
C ALA A 156 9.44 7.65 -7.17
N LEU A 157 9.07 6.36 -7.17
CA LEU A 157 9.92 5.32 -7.72
C LEU A 157 9.67 5.20 -9.22
N LEU A 158 10.74 5.27 -10.01
CA LEU A 158 10.71 5.05 -11.46
C LEU A 158 11.75 3.99 -11.86
N PRO A 159 11.57 3.31 -13.01
CA PRO A 159 12.57 2.40 -13.53
C PRO A 159 13.94 3.08 -13.65
N ALA A 160 14.98 2.44 -13.11
CA ALA A 160 16.36 2.94 -13.14
C ALA A 160 16.90 3.14 -14.57
N ALA A 161 16.31 2.42 -15.53
CA ALA A 161 16.64 2.52 -16.95
C ALA A 161 16.09 3.79 -17.62
N TRP A 162 15.16 4.52 -16.97
CA TRP A 162 14.61 5.76 -17.48
C TRP A 162 15.48 6.96 -17.07
N ASP A 163 16.73 6.95 -17.53
CA ASP A 163 17.77 7.91 -17.12
C ASP A 163 17.88 9.15 -18.02
N ASP A 164 17.13 9.21 -19.13
CA ASP A 164 16.99 10.38 -19.97
C ASP A 164 15.79 11.21 -19.49
N VAL A 165 16.09 12.35 -18.86
CA VAL A 165 15.11 13.16 -18.11
C VAL A 165 14.99 14.54 -18.72
N ASP A 166 13.75 15.03 -18.83
CA ASP A 166 13.43 16.42 -19.15
C ASP A 166 12.49 16.98 -18.08
N ALA A 167 12.86 18.08 -17.44
CA ALA A 167 12.08 18.67 -16.36
C ALA A 167 12.07 20.20 -16.48
N GLY A 168 10.94 20.82 -16.11
CA GLY A 168 10.74 22.25 -16.28
C GLY A 168 9.34 22.71 -15.92
N ASP A 169 8.94 23.87 -16.43
CA ASP A 169 7.63 24.46 -16.14
C ASP A 169 6.54 23.80 -17.00
N TRP A 170 5.38 23.55 -16.41
CA TRP A 170 4.17 23.26 -17.17
C TRP A 170 3.58 24.58 -17.69
N GLU A 171 3.71 24.83 -18.99
CA GLU A 171 3.22 26.06 -19.63
C GLU A 171 1.90 25.85 -20.37
N VAL A 172 0.92 26.71 -20.11
CA VAL A 172 -0.33 26.82 -20.87
C VAL A 172 -0.47 28.25 -21.39
N ASP A 173 -0.66 28.41 -22.70
CA ASP A 173 -0.70 29.71 -23.39
C ASP A 173 0.52 30.63 -23.12
N GLY A 174 1.66 30.04 -22.76
CA GLY A 174 2.90 30.74 -22.44
C GLY A 174 3.00 31.25 -21.01
N ASP A 175 2.04 30.92 -20.15
CA ASP A 175 2.09 31.14 -18.72
C ASP A 175 2.43 29.82 -18.01
N ALA A 176 3.42 29.84 -17.11
CA ALA A 176 3.75 28.70 -16.26
C ALA A 176 2.65 28.52 -15.21
N ILE A 177 1.98 27.36 -15.24
CA ILE A 177 0.89 27.01 -14.33
C ILE A 177 1.27 25.90 -13.34
N GLY A 178 2.44 25.28 -13.51
CA GLY A 178 2.91 24.20 -12.66
C GLY A 178 4.28 23.71 -13.07
N TYR A 179 4.58 22.46 -12.76
CA TYR A 179 5.84 21.79 -13.04
C TYR A 179 5.60 20.57 -13.92
N SER A 180 6.64 20.18 -14.65
CA SER A 180 6.67 19.03 -15.54
C SER A 180 7.94 18.22 -15.32
N TYR A 181 7.81 16.91 -15.37
CA TYR A 181 8.90 15.96 -15.30
C TYR A 181 8.62 14.81 -16.26
N ALA A 182 9.55 14.52 -17.16
CA ALA A 182 9.46 13.42 -18.09
C ALA A 182 10.71 12.55 -18.00
N ALA A 183 10.53 11.24 -18.05
CA ALA A 183 11.61 10.26 -17.99
C ALA A 183 11.36 9.09 -18.93
N SER A 184 12.41 8.66 -19.62
CA SER A 184 12.43 7.49 -20.50
C SER A 184 13.87 6.99 -20.63
N ALA A 185 14.06 5.79 -21.19
CA ALA A 185 15.38 5.36 -21.66
C ALA A 185 15.86 6.16 -22.89
N ASN A 186 14.93 6.83 -23.60
CA ASN A 186 15.23 7.70 -24.73
C ASN A 186 14.10 8.72 -24.97
N GLN A 187 14.27 9.94 -24.48
CA GLN A 187 13.24 10.99 -24.55
C GLN A 187 12.89 11.38 -25.98
N ARG A 188 13.84 11.29 -26.92
CA ARG A 188 13.54 11.60 -28.31
C ARG A 188 12.58 10.56 -28.90
N ALA A 189 12.85 9.28 -28.67
CA ALA A 189 12.02 8.21 -29.21
C ALA A 189 10.64 8.17 -28.55
N PHE A 190 10.59 8.37 -27.22
CA PHE A 190 9.34 8.52 -26.46
C PHE A 190 8.47 9.67 -26.98
N ASN A 191 9.05 10.85 -27.26
CA ASN A 191 8.29 12.00 -27.74
C ASN A 191 7.89 11.92 -29.23
N ASP A 192 8.71 11.26 -30.06
CA ASP A 192 8.51 11.21 -31.51
C ASP A 192 7.69 9.96 -31.96
N GLY A 193 7.40 9.02 -31.06
CA GLY A 193 6.85 7.70 -31.40
C GLY A 193 6.02 7.03 -30.30
N TRP A 194 5.72 5.75 -30.50
CA TRP A 194 4.89 4.93 -29.60
C TRP A 194 5.59 3.65 -29.13
N ASP A 195 6.84 3.41 -29.54
CA ASP A 195 7.58 2.16 -29.34
C ASP A 195 8.60 2.22 -28.19
N THR A 196 8.64 3.34 -27.47
CA THR A 196 9.58 3.59 -26.38
C THR A 196 8.80 3.99 -25.15
N ALA A 197 8.86 3.17 -24.10
CA ALA A 197 8.20 3.46 -22.84
C ALA A 197 8.76 4.70 -22.15
N GLY A 198 7.91 5.30 -21.32
CA GLY A 198 8.27 6.48 -20.55
C GLY A 198 7.06 7.12 -19.90
N VAL A 199 7.34 8.16 -19.14
CA VAL A 199 6.31 8.92 -18.42
C VAL A 199 6.54 10.41 -18.59
N THR A 200 5.46 11.16 -18.67
CA THR A 200 5.41 12.61 -18.45
C THR A 200 4.43 12.90 -17.33
N ILE A 201 4.89 13.62 -16.32
CA ILE A 201 4.16 13.96 -15.11
C ILE A 201 4.08 15.48 -15.02
N TYR A 202 2.88 15.98 -14.81
CA TYR A 202 2.61 17.37 -14.53
C TYR A 202 2.06 17.50 -13.12
N SER A 203 2.45 18.55 -12.42
CA SER A 203 1.80 18.91 -11.15
C SER A 203 1.59 20.41 -11.04
N ALA A 204 0.55 20.79 -10.31
CA ALA A 204 0.24 22.20 -10.06
C ALA A 204 -0.40 22.37 -8.68
N ASP A 205 -0.01 23.44 -8.00
CA ASP A 205 -0.69 23.93 -6.80
C ASP A 205 -2.05 24.52 -7.24
N THR A 206 -3.14 24.06 -6.62
CA THR A 206 -4.49 24.55 -6.94
C THR A 206 -4.92 25.69 -6.02
N GLY A 207 -4.19 25.99 -4.96
CA GLY A 207 -4.57 26.95 -3.94
C GLY A 207 -5.87 26.58 -3.21
N GLY A 208 -6.24 25.29 -3.22
CA GLY A 208 -7.52 24.80 -2.70
C GLY A 208 -8.72 25.02 -3.63
N GLU A 209 -8.47 25.36 -4.90
CA GLU A 209 -9.53 25.35 -5.91
C GLU A 209 -9.96 23.92 -6.25
N GLU A 210 -11.26 23.74 -6.48
CA GLU A 210 -11.84 22.45 -6.82
C GLU A 210 -11.31 21.99 -8.17
N PHE A 211 -10.63 20.86 -8.18
CA PHE A 211 -10.19 20.16 -9.38
C PHE A 211 -10.95 18.85 -9.49
N ASN A 212 -11.47 18.56 -10.67
CA ASN A 212 -12.12 17.29 -10.96
C ASN A 212 -11.19 16.45 -11.85
N PRO A 213 -10.56 15.39 -11.31
CA PRO A 213 -9.70 14.51 -12.08
C PRO A 213 -10.37 13.94 -13.33
N ALA A 214 -11.68 13.67 -13.29
CA ALA A 214 -12.40 13.15 -14.44
C ALA A 214 -12.44 14.14 -15.61
N ASP A 215 -12.57 15.45 -15.35
CA ASP A 215 -12.58 16.47 -16.40
C ASP A 215 -11.20 16.59 -17.07
N ALA A 216 -10.12 16.40 -16.31
CA ALA A 216 -8.76 16.42 -16.85
C ALA A 216 -8.53 15.23 -17.79
N VAL A 217 -8.93 14.03 -17.40
CA VAL A 217 -8.79 12.85 -18.26
C VAL A 217 -9.72 12.96 -19.48
N ASP A 218 -10.98 13.40 -19.33
CA ASP A 218 -11.95 13.61 -20.43
C ASP A 218 -11.47 14.62 -21.50
N SER A 219 -10.54 15.52 -21.15
CA SER A 219 -9.97 16.49 -22.08
C SER A 219 -8.96 15.90 -23.06
N ASN A 220 -8.54 14.66 -22.85
CA ASN A 220 -7.58 13.95 -23.69
C ASN A 220 -8.29 12.99 -24.66
N ASP A 221 -7.98 13.10 -25.95
CA ASP A 221 -8.53 12.23 -26.99
C ASP A 221 -7.40 11.67 -27.86
N PHE A 222 -7.18 10.36 -27.76
CA PHE A 222 -6.18 9.63 -28.56
C PHE A 222 -6.81 8.74 -29.62
N SER A 223 -8.12 8.87 -29.89
CA SER A 223 -8.86 7.96 -30.78
C SER A 223 -8.37 7.94 -32.24
N ASP A 224 -7.58 8.95 -32.65
CA ASP A 224 -6.92 8.98 -33.96
C ASP A 224 -5.78 7.95 -34.07
N THR A 225 -5.18 7.52 -32.96
CA THR A 225 -3.97 6.67 -32.93
C THR A 225 -4.07 5.47 -31.99
N CYS A 226 -4.99 5.49 -31.04
CA CYS A 226 -5.23 4.45 -30.05
C CYS A 226 -6.72 4.06 -30.02
N THR A 227 -7.02 2.92 -29.39
CA THR A 227 -8.38 2.49 -29.05
C THR A 227 -8.62 2.68 -27.57
N TYR A 228 -9.64 3.47 -27.20
CA TYR A 228 -10.08 3.58 -25.81
C TYR A 228 -10.48 2.20 -25.27
N ALA A 229 -9.91 1.81 -24.14
CA ALA A 229 -10.22 0.55 -23.47
C ALA A 229 -11.24 0.77 -22.35
N ASP A 230 -10.82 1.42 -21.25
CA ASP A 230 -11.68 1.65 -20.09
C ASP A 230 -11.18 2.80 -19.20
N ARG A 231 -12.03 3.19 -18.23
CA ARG A 231 -11.72 4.13 -17.15
C ARG A 231 -11.74 3.40 -15.82
N TYR A 232 -10.77 3.72 -14.99
CA TYR A 232 -10.63 3.17 -13.66
C TYR A 232 -10.54 4.28 -12.60
N GLN A 233 -10.93 3.97 -11.36
CA GLN A 233 -10.71 4.89 -10.24
C GLN A 233 -9.24 4.88 -9.83
N HIS A 234 -8.80 5.85 -9.06
CA HIS A 234 -7.46 5.85 -8.49
C HIS A 234 -7.52 6.37 -7.07
N GLU A 235 -6.92 5.62 -6.14
CA GLU A 235 -6.69 6.08 -4.79
C GLU A 235 -5.42 5.46 -4.24
N HIS A 236 -4.57 6.28 -3.65
CA HIS A 236 -3.45 5.81 -2.84
C HIS A 236 -3.12 6.84 -1.75
N THR A 237 -2.43 6.40 -0.71
CA THR A 237 -1.95 7.28 0.36
C THR A 237 -0.47 7.07 0.56
N ILE A 238 0.30 8.16 0.63
CA ILE A 238 1.72 8.13 0.96
C ILE A 238 2.12 9.36 1.78
N TYR A 239 2.97 9.20 2.80
CA TYR A 239 3.31 10.27 3.76
C TYR A 239 2.11 10.93 4.44
N GLY A 240 1.00 10.19 4.57
CA GLY A 240 -0.27 10.71 5.09
C GLY A 240 -1.02 11.64 4.12
N ILE A 241 -0.57 11.73 2.88
CA ILE A 241 -1.25 12.46 1.80
C ILE A 241 -2.05 11.43 1.01
N THR A 242 -3.37 11.61 0.96
CA THR A 242 -4.23 10.79 0.11
C THR A 242 -4.39 11.45 -1.24
N TYR A 243 -4.28 10.68 -2.31
CA TYR A 243 -4.55 11.11 -3.67
C TYR A 243 -5.79 10.38 -4.19
N THR A 244 -6.78 11.12 -4.68
CA THR A 244 -7.98 10.56 -5.30
C THR A 244 -8.09 11.02 -6.74
N GLY A 245 -8.44 10.11 -7.64
CA GLY A 245 -8.36 10.36 -9.07
C GLY A 245 -9.06 9.31 -9.93
N VAL A 246 -8.77 9.38 -11.23
CA VAL A 246 -9.16 8.40 -12.23
C VAL A 246 -8.03 8.24 -13.25
N TYR A 247 -8.01 7.12 -13.96
CA TYR A 247 -7.19 6.99 -15.15
C TYR A 247 -7.93 6.33 -16.31
N ASP A 248 -7.62 6.77 -17.53
CA ASP A 248 -8.09 6.16 -18.77
C ASP A 248 -6.98 5.33 -19.40
N VAL A 249 -7.35 4.15 -19.86
CA VAL A 249 -6.46 3.23 -20.58
C VAL A 249 -6.80 3.25 -22.06
N TRP A 250 -5.78 3.46 -22.88
CA TRP A 250 -5.83 3.42 -24.33
C TRP A 250 -4.91 2.33 -24.83
N THR A 251 -5.38 1.46 -25.70
CA THR A 251 -4.64 0.30 -26.21
C THR A 251 -4.48 0.35 -27.71
N GLY A 252 -3.58 -0.46 -28.27
CA GLY A 252 -3.39 -0.51 -29.71
C GLY A 252 -2.75 0.78 -30.26
N CYS A 253 -1.96 1.47 -29.43
CA CYS A 253 -1.42 2.77 -29.76
C CYS A 253 -0.29 2.66 -30.80
N GLY A 254 -0.35 3.50 -31.84
CA GLY A 254 0.72 3.58 -32.85
C GLY A 254 0.76 2.39 -33.83
N ASP A 255 -0.38 1.72 -34.04
CA ASP A 255 -0.51 0.46 -34.80
C ASP A 255 0.25 -0.74 -34.19
N GLU A 256 0.61 -0.66 -32.92
CA GLU A 256 1.25 -1.70 -32.11
C GLU A 256 0.41 -2.05 -30.88
N ASP A 257 0.74 -3.11 -30.15
CA ASP A 257 0.02 -3.55 -28.94
C ASP A 257 0.38 -2.71 -27.69
N ASN A 258 0.77 -1.45 -27.89
CA ASN A 258 1.24 -0.54 -26.85
C ASN A 258 0.04 0.08 -26.12
N THR A 259 0.22 0.35 -24.83
CA THR A 259 -0.81 0.90 -23.95
C THR A 259 -0.39 2.27 -23.45
N PHE A 260 -1.30 3.23 -23.56
CA PHE A 260 -1.13 4.57 -23.07
C PHE A 260 -2.14 4.86 -21.96
N VAL A 261 -1.65 5.34 -20.82
CA VAL A 261 -2.46 5.64 -19.64
C VAL A 261 -2.41 7.14 -19.37
N VAL A 262 -3.59 7.72 -19.13
CA VAL A 262 -3.72 9.08 -18.62
C VAL A 262 -4.32 9.02 -17.23
N LEU A 263 -3.55 9.33 -16.20
CA LEU A 263 -4.01 9.38 -14.82
C LEU A 263 -4.07 10.83 -14.36
N ALA A 264 -5.18 11.23 -13.75
CA ALA A 264 -5.29 12.49 -13.03
C ALA A 264 -5.67 12.21 -11.58
N ALA A 265 -5.04 12.91 -10.64
CA ALA A 265 -5.33 12.81 -9.21
C ALA A 265 -5.20 14.17 -8.52
N ALA A 266 -5.95 14.37 -7.44
CA ALA A 266 -5.82 15.50 -6.54
C ALA A 266 -5.52 15.00 -5.13
N SER A 267 -4.76 15.78 -4.35
CA SER A 267 -4.55 15.49 -2.93
C SER A 267 -5.84 15.67 -2.12
N ASP A 268 -5.93 15.05 -0.95
CA ASP A 268 -6.94 15.31 0.08
C ASP A 268 -6.26 15.78 1.38
N PRO A 269 -6.53 17.02 1.87
CA PRO A 269 -7.34 18.04 1.21
C PRO A 269 -6.72 18.49 -0.12
N VAL A 270 -7.58 18.99 -1.03
CA VAL A 270 -7.14 19.50 -2.33
C VAL A 270 -6.21 20.68 -2.11
N ASP A 271 -4.94 20.48 -2.47
CA ASP A 271 -3.83 21.42 -2.37
C ASP A 271 -3.08 21.47 -3.70
N HIS A 272 -2.87 20.30 -4.30
CA HIS A 272 -2.24 20.17 -5.60
C HIS A 272 -2.87 19.03 -6.41
N VAL A 273 -2.53 19.02 -7.70
CA VAL A 273 -2.97 18.02 -8.67
C VAL A 273 -1.78 17.39 -9.36
N VAL A 274 -1.96 16.16 -9.82
CA VAL A 274 -1.00 15.41 -10.61
C VAL A 274 -1.69 14.87 -11.85
N LEU A 275 -1.07 15.04 -13.01
CA LEU A 275 -1.49 14.49 -14.29
C LEU A 275 -0.34 13.70 -14.89
N VAL A 276 -0.55 12.40 -15.12
CA VAL A 276 0.45 11.46 -15.60
C VAL A 276 0.03 10.96 -16.98
N TYR A 277 0.96 11.04 -17.92
CA TYR A 277 0.91 10.42 -19.24
C TYR A 277 1.96 9.31 -19.27
N PHE A 278 1.53 8.06 -19.39
CA PHE A 278 2.40 6.89 -19.29
C PHE A 278 2.25 6.01 -20.52
N LEU A 279 3.37 5.63 -21.15
CA LEU A 279 3.40 4.70 -22.27
C LEU A 279 4.07 3.39 -21.84
N ALA A 280 3.32 2.30 -21.91
CA ALA A 280 3.80 0.94 -21.72
C ALA A 280 3.90 0.22 -23.08
N VAL A 281 5.03 -0.44 -23.32
CA VAL A 281 5.27 -1.23 -24.55
C VAL A 281 5.46 -2.71 -24.26
N ASP A 282 5.69 -3.09 -22.99
CA ASP A 282 5.76 -4.48 -22.56
C ASP A 282 5.27 -4.72 -21.11
N ASP A 283 5.36 -5.98 -20.65
CA ASP A 283 4.91 -6.40 -19.32
C ASP A 283 5.60 -5.66 -18.15
N PRO A 284 6.95 -5.51 -18.14
CA PRO A 284 7.66 -4.68 -17.17
C PRO A 284 7.16 -3.24 -17.06
N ASP A 285 6.69 -2.63 -18.15
CA ASP A 285 6.17 -1.26 -18.09
C ASP A 285 4.83 -1.16 -17.36
N TYR A 286 3.96 -2.17 -17.45
CA TYR A 286 2.71 -2.18 -16.66
C TYR A 286 3.00 -2.26 -15.16
N GLU A 287 4.02 -3.04 -14.77
CA GLU A 287 4.51 -3.09 -13.39
C GLU A 287 5.08 -1.73 -12.95
N ALA A 288 5.82 -1.05 -13.82
CA ALA A 288 6.32 0.29 -13.54
C ALA A 288 5.21 1.33 -13.35
N PHE A 289 4.10 1.22 -14.09
CA PHE A 289 2.92 2.06 -13.85
C PHE A 289 2.31 1.83 -12.47
N ASP A 290 2.18 0.57 -12.04
CA ASP A 290 1.65 0.24 -10.70
C ASP A 290 2.56 0.80 -9.59
N VAL A 291 3.88 0.64 -9.72
CA VAL A 291 4.84 1.23 -8.77
C VAL A 291 4.73 2.75 -8.74
N LEU A 292 4.67 3.42 -9.89
CA LEU A 292 4.49 4.87 -9.95
C LEU A 292 3.18 5.28 -9.28
N ALA A 293 2.06 4.64 -9.64
CA ALA A 293 0.73 4.99 -9.15
C ALA A 293 0.61 4.88 -7.63
N ARG A 294 1.41 4.03 -6.97
CA ARG A 294 1.39 3.87 -5.51
C ARG A 294 2.37 4.79 -4.78
N THR A 295 3.41 5.26 -5.46
CA THR A 295 4.56 5.91 -4.82
C THR A 295 4.67 7.40 -5.07
N PHE A 296 3.93 7.93 -6.04
CA PHE A 296 4.05 9.34 -6.36
C PHE A 296 3.55 10.22 -5.22
N TYR A 297 4.29 11.29 -4.93
CA TYR A 297 3.82 12.38 -4.10
C TYR A 297 4.47 13.70 -4.50
N VAL A 298 3.83 14.80 -4.14
CA VAL A 298 4.33 16.14 -4.41
C VAL A 298 4.62 16.84 -3.09
N GLU A 299 5.84 17.35 -2.95
CA GLU A 299 6.19 18.20 -1.83
C GLU A 299 5.75 19.63 -2.11
N THR A 300 4.76 20.10 -1.35
CA THR A 300 4.24 21.47 -1.37
C THR A 300 4.37 22.05 0.02
N ALA A 301 4.13 23.36 0.16
CA ALA A 301 4.04 23.98 1.48
C ALA A 301 2.93 23.35 2.35
N GLY A 302 1.89 22.77 1.74
CA GLY A 302 0.80 22.07 2.44
C GLY A 302 1.17 20.65 2.89
N THR A 303 2.11 19.99 2.20
CA THR A 303 2.49 18.59 2.50
C THR A 303 3.81 18.45 3.26
N THR A 304 4.69 19.46 3.27
CA THR A 304 6.00 19.38 3.96
C THR A 304 5.88 18.94 5.43
N ASP A 305 4.89 19.45 6.17
CA ASP A 305 4.71 19.07 7.58
C ASP A 305 4.22 17.62 7.73
N LEU A 306 3.37 17.12 6.82
CA LEU A 306 2.91 15.72 6.80
C LEU A 306 4.06 14.77 6.46
N ILE A 307 4.85 15.11 5.45
CA ILE A 307 6.05 14.37 5.05
C ILE A 307 7.06 14.36 6.20
N ALA A 308 7.34 15.52 6.80
CA ALA A 308 8.29 15.63 7.91
C ALA A 308 7.82 14.87 9.15
N THR A 309 6.54 14.99 9.55
CA THR A 309 6.01 14.25 10.71
C THR A 309 6.01 12.75 10.47
N THR A 310 5.65 12.28 9.28
CA THR A 310 5.69 10.86 8.94
C THR A 310 7.13 10.33 8.89
N ALA A 311 8.07 11.13 8.35
CA ALA A 311 9.49 10.79 8.31
C ALA A 311 10.18 10.85 9.69
N ASP A 312 9.78 11.77 10.58
CA ASP A 312 10.39 12.06 11.90
C ASP A 312 9.69 11.30 13.05
N SER A 313 8.52 10.70 12.80
CA SER A 313 7.91 9.68 13.68
C SER A 313 8.74 8.39 13.74
N ARG A 314 9.76 8.27 12.88
CA ARG A 314 10.83 7.29 13.06
C ARG A 314 11.72 7.76 14.23
N PRO A 315 11.93 6.97 15.30
CA PRO A 315 13.13 7.17 16.09
C PRO A 315 14.31 6.94 15.14
N ASN A 316 15.01 8.01 14.76
CA ASN A 316 16.21 8.07 13.92
C ASN A 316 16.91 6.71 13.68
N ARG A 317 16.37 5.90 12.76
CA ARG A 317 16.86 4.55 12.43
C ARG A 317 17.35 4.60 10.99
N ALA A 318 18.66 4.79 10.87
CA ALA A 318 19.38 4.58 9.65
C ALA A 318 19.08 3.19 9.07
N ARG A 319 18.70 3.12 7.80
CA ARG A 319 19.11 2.04 6.87
C ARG A 319 19.15 0.62 7.49
N ALA A 320 18.04 0.14 8.05
CA ALA A 320 17.83 -1.31 8.16
C ALA A 320 17.22 -1.75 6.83
N ASN A 321 17.85 -2.70 6.15
CA ASN A 321 17.57 -3.00 4.75
C ASN A 321 16.20 -3.71 4.62
N ALA A 322 15.53 -3.57 3.47
CA ALA A 322 14.45 -4.47 3.07
C ALA A 322 14.86 -5.96 3.14
N GLU A 323 16.17 -6.25 3.06
CA GLU A 323 16.74 -7.61 3.23
C GLU A 323 16.55 -8.22 4.63
N ASP A 324 16.19 -7.44 5.66
CA ASP A 324 16.00 -7.93 7.04
C ASP A 324 14.55 -8.38 7.32
N TYR A 325 13.62 -8.12 6.40
CA TYR A 325 12.21 -8.47 6.53
C TYR A 325 11.70 -9.19 5.27
N VAL A 326 10.88 -10.22 5.45
CA VAL A 326 10.25 -10.97 4.36
C VAL A 326 8.75 -10.70 4.36
N LEU A 327 8.17 -10.53 3.17
CA LEU A 327 6.71 -10.47 3.00
C LEU A 327 6.16 -11.90 3.11
N LEU A 328 5.21 -12.08 4.03
CA LEU A 328 4.40 -13.28 4.12
C LEU A 328 3.02 -12.98 3.56
N VAL A 329 2.50 -13.93 2.80
CA VAL A 329 1.15 -13.92 2.22
C VAL A 329 0.52 -15.27 2.55
N ASP A 330 -0.74 -15.26 2.97
CA ASP A 330 -1.45 -16.51 3.23
C ASP A 330 -1.81 -17.24 1.92
N ASP A 331 -2.19 -18.52 2.03
CA ASP A 331 -2.46 -19.39 0.88
C ASP A 331 -3.61 -18.88 -0.01
N ASP A 332 -4.48 -18.01 0.51
CA ASP A 332 -5.62 -17.42 -0.20
C ASP A 332 -5.38 -15.97 -0.66
N GLU A 333 -4.20 -15.41 -0.41
CA GLU A 333 -3.86 -13.98 -0.66
C GLU A 333 -4.80 -12.98 0.06
N ALA A 334 -5.49 -13.45 1.09
CA ALA A 334 -6.40 -12.68 1.93
C ALA A 334 -5.66 -11.90 3.03
N LEU A 335 -4.49 -12.37 3.46
CA LEU A 335 -3.67 -11.78 4.51
C LEU A 335 -2.24 -11.61 3.99
N SER A 336 -1.64 -10.45 4.26
CA SER A 336 -0.20 -10.30 4.09
C SER A 336 0.40 -9.42 5.17
N LEU A 337 1.67 -9.62 5.51
CA LEU A 337 2.43 -8.81 6.47
C LEU A 337 3.93 -9.02 6.28
N ARG A 338 4.76 -8.05 6.69
CA ARG A 338 6.21 -8.23 6.75
C ARG A 338 6.67 -8.59 8.14
N VAL A 339 7.46 -9.66 8.24
CA VAL A 339 8.09 -10.11 9.49
C VAL A 339 9.61 -10.15 9.33
N PRO A 340 10.40 -10.09 10.42
CA PRO A 340 11.84 -10.28 10.35
C PRO A 340 12.19 -11.61 9.67
N VAL A 341 13.25 -11.66 8.86
CA VAL A 341 13.74 -12.91 8.24
C VAL A 341 14.11 -14.00 9.25
N THR A 342 14.27 -13.64 10.52
CA THR A 342 14.50 -14.56 11.63
C THR A 342 13.23 -15.22 12.16
N TRP A 343 12.05 -14.75 11.77
CA TRP A 343 10.76 -15.39 12.07
C TRP A 343 10.39 -16.31 10.91
N ASP A 344 11.24 -17.30 10.66
CA ASP A 344 11.20 -18.18 9.50
C ASP A 344 10.36 -19.45 9.71
N ASP A 345 9.83 -19.67 10.92
CA ASP A 345 8.83 -20.69 11.18
C ASP A 345 7.44 -20.10 10.95
N VAL A 346 6.82 -20.48 9.84
CA VAL A 346 5.58 -19.88 9.31
C VAL A 346 4.50 -20.95 9.19
N ALA A 347 3.30 -20.63 9.67
CA ALA A 347 2.12 -21.47 9.54
C ALA A 347 0.98 -20.69 8.84
N ASN A 348 0.33 -21.37 7.90
CA ASN A 348 -0.89 -20.93 7.24
C ASN A 348 -1.99 -21.92 7.60
N ASP A 349 -2.94 -21.49 8.43
CA ASP A 349 -3.94 -22.37 9.02
C ASP A 349 -5.33 -21.73 9.00
N ASP A 350 -6.35 -22.57 9.17
CA ASP A 350 -7.70 -22.10 9.47
C ASP A 350 -7.74 -21.52 10.89
N TRP A 351 -8.42 -20.38 11.05
CA TRP A 351 -8.78 -19.93 12.39
C TRP A 351 -9.94 -20.78 12.89
N GLU A 352 -9.68 -21.64 13.87
CA GLU A 352 -10.69 -22.52 14.46
C GLU A 352 -11.07 -22.10 15.90
N ILE A 353 -12.37 -22.13 16.21
CA ILE A 353 -12.90 -22.06 17.58
C ILE A 353 -13.76 -23.30 17.82
N ASP A 354 -13.49 -24.03 18.91
CA ASP A 354 -14.19 -25.28 19.26
C ASP A 354 -14.24 -26.34 18.13
N GLY A 355 -13.26 -26.31 17.22
CA GLY A 355 -13.15 -27.19 16.05
C GLY A 355 -14.04 -26.80 14.86
N GLU A 356 -14.61 -25.60 14.88
CA GLU A 356 -15.27 -24.98 13.74
C GLU A 356 -14.36 -23.92 13.12
N VAL A 357 -14.17 -23.99 11.80
CA VAL A 357 -13.42 -22.99 11.03
C VAL A 357 -14.27 -21.72 10.98
N ILE A 358 -13.74 -20.65 11.58
CA ILE A 358 -14.39 -19.34 11.67
C ILE A 358 -13.67 -18.28 10.84
N GLY A 359 -12.52 -18.60 10.24
CA GLY A 359 -11.73 -17.63 9.48
C GLY A 359 -10.40 -18.21 9.03
N ARG A 360 -9.46 -17.34 8.66
CA ARG A 360 -8.09 -17.71 8.29
C ARG A 360 -7.08 -17.08 9.22
N SER A 361 -5.91 -17.70 9.30
CA SER A 361 -4.79 -17.23 10.11
C SER A 361 -3.45 -17.48 9.42
N ILE A 362 -2.55 -16.51 9.52
CA ILE A 362 -1.13 -16.67 9.23
C ILE A 362 -0.34 -16.36 10.51
N ALA A 363 0.63 -17.22 10.82
CA ALA A 363 1.51 -17.06 11.96
C ALA A 363 2.98 -17.15 11.55
N ALA A 364 3.83 -16.37 12.22
CA ALA A 364 5.28 -16.42 12.03
C ALA A 364 6.00 -16.16 13.35
N ALA A 365 6.99 -17.00 13.66
CA ALA A 365 7.81 -16.87 14.86
C ALA A 365 9.23 -17.38 14.60
N THR A 366 10.12 -17.22 15.58
CA THR A 366 11.43 -17.88 15.50
C THR A 366 11.36 -19.41 15.68
N ASP A 367 10.26 -19.92 16.26
CA ASP A 367 9.96 -21.35 16.51
C ASP A 367 8.47 -21.50 16.93
N LEU A 368 7.59 -22.16 16.16
CA LEU A 368 6.12 -22.22 16.37
C LEU A 368 5.59 -23.36 17.30
#